data_AF-A0A820NRE1-F1
#
_entry.id   AF-A0A820NRE1-F1
#
_cell.length_a   1.000
_cell.length_b   1.000
_cell.length_c   1.000
_cell.angle_alpha   90.00
_cell.angle_beta   90.00
_cell.angle_gamma   90.00
#
_symmetry.space_group_name_H-M   'P 1'
#
loop_
_entity.id
_entity.type
_entity.pdbx_description
1 polymer ?
#
loop_
_entity_poly.entity_id
_entity_poly.type
_entity_poly.pdbx_seq_one_letter_code
_entity_poly.pdbx_strand_id
1 'polypeptide(L)'
;WTTGEGTAKYWISKLLIDTADIDNDQAVITRTTDVGDQNIFSQAFTGKNNRRWVLIINKRYASMNVSLSGCTGGKMQIINEASGFGPPTTITLTSNQITLTPFAIAVVHMSIAKK
;
A
#
# COMPACT_ATOMS: atom_id res chain seq x y z
N TRP A 1 -0.29 12.07 28.15
CA TRP A 1 -1.00 11.72 26.92
C TRP A 1 -2.47 12.03 27.12
N THR A 2 -3.09 12.82 26.23
CA THR A 2 -4.45 13.37 26.44
C THR A 2 -5.56 12.44 25.96
N THR A 3 -5.36 11.73 24.85
CA THR A 3 -6.36 10.79 24.27
C THR A 3 -5.85 9.36 24.10
N GLY A 4 -4.54 9.16 23.97
CA GLY A 4 -3.95 7.83 23.73
C GLY A 4 -4.19 7.26 22.33
N GLU A 5 -4.81 8.04 21.44
CA GLU A 5 -5.11 7.63 20.06
C GLU A 5 -3.85 7.55 19.19
N GLY A 6 -3.86 6.63 18.23
CA GLY A 6 -2.76 6.42 17.31
C GLY A 6 -2.62 7.57 16.31
N THR A 7 -1.39 8.06 16.12
CA THR A 7 -1.10 9.01 15.03
C THR A 7 -1.07 8.29 13.67
N ALA A 8 -1.15 9.04 12.57
CA ALA A 8 -0.94 8.47 11.23
C ALA A 8 0.38 7.69 11.15
N LYS A 9 1.47 8.21 11.74
CA LYS A 9 2.77 7.51 11.81
C LYS A 9 2.68 6.19 12.58
N TYR A 10 1.95 6.14 13.69
CA TYR A 10 1.71 4.91 14.43
C TYR A 10 0.97 3.88 13.56
N TRP A 11 -0.12 4.29 12.91
CA TRP A 11 -0.91 3.38 12.07
C TRP A 11 -0.14 2.89 10.85
N ILE A 12 0.70 3.72 10.24
CA ILE A 12 1.59 3.31 9.14
C ILE A 12 2.57 2.26 9.64
N SER A 13 3.26 2.51 10.76
CA SER A 13 4.21 1.55 11.33
C SER A 13 3.53 0.24 11.71
N LYS A 14 2.35 0.31 12.34
CA LYS A 14 1.57 -0.87 12.68
C LYS A 14 1.14 -1.65 11.43
N LEU A 15 0.64 -0.97 10.40
CA LEU A 15 0.26 -1.60 9.13
C LEU A 15 1.45 -2.34 8.53
N LEU A 16 2.63 -1.72 8.45
CA LEU A 16 3.82 -2.38 7.90
C LEU A 16 4.26 -3.59 8.73
N ILE A 17 4.19 -3.52 10.06
CA ILE A 17 4.51 -4.65 10.95
C ILE A 17 3.50 -5.78 10.78
N ASP A 18 2.20 -5.47 10.72
CA ASP A 18 1.13 -6.47 10.55
C ASP A 18 1.16 -7.08 9.14
N THR A 19 1.64 -6.33 8.14
CA THR A 19 1.78 -6.78 6.75
C THR A 19 3.05 -7.58 6.51
N ALA A 20 4.21 -7.20 7.05
CA ALA A 20 5.47 -7.83 6.67
C ALA A 20 5.65 -9.17 7.37
N ASP A 21 5.97 -10.21 6.61
CA ASP A 21 6.56 -11.43 7.17
C ASP A 21 8.09 -11.26 7.14
N ILE A 22 8.66 -10.70 8.22
CA ILE A 22 10.06 -10.24 8.27
C ILE A 22 11.06 -11.34 7.90
N ASP A 23 10.73 -12.60 8.21
CA ASP A 23 11.63 -13.73 7.97
C ASP A 23 11.51 -14.29 6.54
N ASN A 24 10.44 -13.97 5.80
CA ASN A 24 10.10 -14.63 4.55
C ASN A 24 9.84 -13.70 3.37
N ASP A 25 9.47 -12.45 3.62
CA ASP A 25 9.24 -11.45 2.58
C ASP A 25 10.57 -10.86 2.10
N GLN A 26 10.75 -10.81 0.79
CA GLN A 26 11.92 -10.21 0.14
C GLN A 26 11.47 -9.06 -0.75
N ALA A 27 12.17 -7.93 -0.62
CA ALA A 27 12.01 -6.80 -1.51
C ALA A 27 12.47 -7.19 -2.93
N VAL A 28 11.66 -6.86 -3.93
CA VAL A 28 12.00 -7.08 -5.34
C VAL A 28 12.20 -5.75 -6.06
N ILE A 29 12.97 -5.79 -7.16
CA ILE A 29 13.17 -4.60 -8.00
C ILE A 29 11.79 -4.11 -8.47
N THR A 30 11.48 -2.88 -8.09
CA THR A 30 10.20 -2.23 -8.41
C THR A 30 10.49 -1.07 -9.35
N ARG A 31 9.75 -0.98 -10.44
CA ARG A 31 9.88 0.09 -11.43
C ARG A 31 8.54 0.78 -11.60
N THR A 32 8.59 2.10 -11.69
CA THR A 32 7.43 2.92 -12.01
C THR A 32 7.67 3.67 -13.32
N THR A 33 6.60 4.20 -13.90
CA THR A 33 6.70 5.15 -15.02
C THR A 33 6.93 6.58 -14.55
N ASP A 34 7.02 6.82 -13.23
CA ASP A 34 7.29 8.15 -12.66
C ASP A 34 8.77 8.46 -12.77
N VAL A 35 9.15 9.22 -13.81
CA VAL A 35 10.54 9.56 -14.08
C VAL A 35 11.09 10.42 -12.94
N GLY A 36 12.12 9.92 -12.27
CA GLY A 36 12.79 10.61 -11.16
C GLY A 36 12.16 10.40 -9.78
N ASP A 37 11.18 9.49 -9.64
CA ASP A 37 10.58 9.07 -8.37
C ASP A 37 10.05 10.25 -7.51
N GLN A 38 9.59 11.32 -8.15
CA GLN A 38 9.19 12.56 -7.45
C GLN A 38 7.76 12.51 -6.94
N ASN A 39 6.86 11.82 -7.65
CA ASN A 39 5.42 11.84 -7.40
C ASN A 39 4.98 10.62 -6.61
N ILE A 40 5.64 9.48 -6.82
CA ILE A 40 5.28 8.23 -6.18
C ILE A 40 6.52 7.54 -5.61
N PHE A 41 6.34 6.83 -4.51
CA PHE A 41 7.28 5.79 -4.10
C PHE A 41 6.57 4.45 -4.18
N SER A 42 7.29 3.41 -4.60
CA SER A 42 6.75 2.06 -4.58
C SER A 42 7.84 1.03 -4.29
N GLN A 43 7.46 0.01 -3.53
CA GLN A 43 8.31 -1.14 -3.23
C GLN A 43 7.44 -2.39 -3.16
N ALA A 44 7.72 -3.36 -4.02
CA ALA A 44 7.07 -4.65 -4.05
C ALA A 44 7.86 -5.69 -3.24
N PHE A 45 7.12 -6.65 -2.70
CA PHE A 45 7.64 -7.75 -1.90
C PHE A 45 7.03 -9.08 -2.35
N THR A 46 7.84 -10.13 -2.29
CA THR A 46 7.41 -11.52 -2.52
C THR A 46 7.77 -12.36 -1.31
N GLY A 47 6.88 -13.28 -0.93
CA GLY A 47 7.10 -14.22 0.16
C GLY A 47 6.70 -15.65 -0.21
N LYS A 48 6.73 -16.54 0.79
CA LYS A 48 6.31 -17.93 0.65
C LYS A 48 4.84 -18.04 0.21
N ASN A 49 4.46 -19.20 -0.35
CA ASN A 49 3.09 -19.51 -0.77
C ASN A 49 2.47 -18.49 -1.75
N ASN A 50 3.29 -17.97 -2.68
CA ASN A 50 2.90 -16.94 -3.65
C ASN A 50 2.38 -15.63 -3.01
N ARG A 51 2.74 -15.36 -1.75
CA ARG A 51 2.47 -14.08 -1.09
C ARG A 51 3.16 -12.97 -1.88
N ARG A 52 2.40 -11.95 -2.26
CA ARG A 52 2.89 -10.77 -2.98
C ARG A 52 2.15 -9.54 -2.49
N TRP A 53 2.89 -8.49 -2.18
CA TRP A 53 2.30 -7.22 -1.80
C TRP A 53 3.17 -6.04 -2.22
N VAL A 54 2.57 -4.86 -2.32
CA VAL A 54 3.24 -3.64 -2.79
C VAL A 54 2.91 -2.50 -1.83
N LEU A 55 3.95 -1.82 -1.33
CA LEU A 55 3.82 -0.51 -0.70
C LEU A 55 3.82 0.55 -1.79
N ILE A 56 2.84 1.46 -1.77
CA ILE A 56 2.72 2.58 -2.70
C ILE A 56 2.43 3.85 -1.91
N ILE A 57 3.17 4.91 -2.17
CA ILE A 57 3.04 6.20 -1.49
C ILE A 57 2.85 7.29 -2.53
N ASN A 58 1.72 7.99 -2.46
CA ASN A 58 1.51 9.23 -3.19
C ASN A 58 2.21 10.37 -2.44
N LYS A 59 3.21 11.00 -3.07
CA LYS A 59 3.96 12.14 -2.48
C LYS A 59 3.29 13.48 -2.76
N ARG A 60 2.24 13.52 -3.58
CA ARG A 60 1.59 14.74 -4.05
C ARG A 60 0.44 15.16 -3.16
N TYR A 61 0.23 16.47 -3.10
CA TYR A 61 -1.04 17.06 -2.65
C TYR A 61 -2.10 17.04 -3.78
N ALA A 62 -2.24 15.90 -4.45
CA ALA A 62 -3.19 15.67 -5.54
C ALA A 62 -3.47 14.18 -5.68
N SER A 63 -4.67 13.80 -6.12
CA SER A 63 -4.99 12.40 -6.39
C SER A 63 -4.20 11.86 -7.58
N MET A 64 -3.87 10.57 -7.53
CA MET A 64 -3.13 9.86 -8.58
C MET A 64 -3.81 8.54 -8.93
N ASN A 65 -3.87 8.23 -10.22
CA ASN A 65 -4.29 6.92 -10.70
C ASN A 65 -3.04 6.06 -10.97
N VAL A 66 -3.01 4.89 -10.37
CA VAL A 66 -1.92 3.93 -10.46
C VAL A 66 -2.44 2.66 -11.12
N SER A 67 -1.80 2.29 -12.24
CA SER A 67 -2.04 1.00 -12.90
C SER A 67 -1.13 -0.05 -12.28
N LEU A 68 -1.71 -1.01 -11.56
CA LEU A 68 -0.99 -2.13 -10.94
C LEU A 68 -1.54 -3.45 -11.46
N SER A 69 -0.84 -4.08 -12.40
CA SER A 69 -1.28 -5.33 -13.02
C SER A 69 -1.32 -6.49 -12.02
N GLY A 70 -2.42 -7.24 -12.04
CA GLY A 70 -2.59 -8.45 -11.23
C GLY A 70 -3.06 -8.19 -9.80
N CYS A 71 -3.54 -6.98 -9.49
CA CYS A 71 -4.09 -6.67 -8.18
C CYS A 71 -5.61 -6.88 -8.09
N THR A 72 -6.32 -7.05 -9.22
CA THR A 72 -7.75 -7.40 -9.22
C THR A 72 -8.02 -8.65 -8.37
N GLY A 73 -9.03 -8.58 -7.49
CA GLY A 73 -9.35 -9.60 -6.50
C GLY A 73 -8.48 -9.56 -5.23
N GLY A 74 -7.47 -8.69 -5.21
CA GLY A 74 -6.63 -8.42 -4.05
C GLY A 74 -7.29 -7.44 -3.05
N LYS A 75 -6.52 -7.06 -2.03
CA LYS A 75 -6.95 -6.11 -1.00
C LYS A 75 -5.97 -4.95 -0.92
N MET A 76 -6.49 -3.74 -0.77
CA MET A 76 -5.71 -2.55 -0.47
C MET A 76 -6.05 -2.06 0.93
N GLN A 77 -5.03 -1.81 1.74
CA GLN A 77 -5.15 -1.09 3.01
C GLN A 77 -4.55 0.30 2.83
N ILE A 78 -5.33 1.34 3.09
CA ILE A 78 -4.96 2.73 2.80
C ILE A 78 -5.07 3.61 4.05
N ILE A 79 -4.04 4.42 4.27
CA ILE A 79 -4.04 5.53 5.23
C ILE A 79 -3.93 6.81 4.41
N ASN A 80 -4.85 7.74 4.62
CA ASN A 80 -4.87 9.05 3.98
C ASN A 80 -5.45 10.10 4.94
N GLU A 81 -5.65 11.32 4.47
CA GLU A 81 -6.22 12.41 5.27
C GLU A 81 -7.59 12.04 5.87
N ALA A 82 -8.42 11.31 5.12
CA ALA A 82 -9.73 10.86 5.60
C ALA A 82 -9.65 9.81 6.72
N SER A 83 -8.51 9.10 6.86
CA SER A 83 -8.28 8.22 8.01
C SER A 83 -8.12 8.99 9.32
N GLY A 84 -7.70 10.26 9.28
CA GLY A 84 -7.43 11.06 10.47
C GLY A 84 -6.45 10.37 11.44
N PHE A 85 -6.89 10.14 12.68
CA PHE A 85 -6.17 9.37 13.71
C PHE A 85 -6.64 7.91 13.81
N GLY A 86 -7.40 7.43 12.82
CA GLY A 86 -7.96 6.10 12.76
C GLY A 86 -7.09 5.07 12.02
N PRO A 87 -7.48 3.79 12.09
CA PRO A 87 -6.79 2.69 11.41
C PRO A 87 -6.88 2.77 9.88
N PRO A 88 -6.09 1.98 9.14
CA PRO A 88 -6.20 1.87 7.69
C PRO A 88 -7.58 1.40 7.23
N THR A 89 -8.10 2.01 6.17
CA THR A 89 -9.30 1.53 5.49
C THR A 89 -8.95 0.36 4.59
N THR A 90 -9.75 -0.71 4.59
CA THR A 90 -9.55 -1.88 3.71
C THR A 90 -10.52 -1.85 2.54
N ILE A 91 -10.01 -2.03 1.33
CA ILE A 91 -10.76 -1.99 0.07
C ILE A 91 -10.43 -3.25 -0.74
N THR A 92 -11.45 -3.96 -1.23
CA THR A 92 -11.27 -5.04 -2.21
C THR A 92 -11.09 -4.43 -3.60
N LEU A 93 -10.02 -4.80 -4.28
CA LEU A 93 -9.70 -4.25 -5.60
C LEU A 93 -10.50 -4.99 -6.69
N THR A 94 -11.31 -4.24 -7.43
CA THR A 94 -12.15 -4.77 -8.52
C THR A 94 -11.53 -4.57 -9.90
N SER A 95 -10.43 -3.82 -9.99
CA SER A 95 -9.70 -3.58 -11.23
C SER A 95 -8.20 -3.43 -10.95
N ASN A 96 -7.40 -3.39 -12.03
CA ASN A 96 -5.97 -3.09 -11.95
C ASN A 96 -5.67 -1.58 -11.82
N GLN A 97 -6.70 -0.73 -11.71
CA GLN A 97 -6.57 0.70 -11.49
C GLN A 97 -6.86 1.04 -10.02
N ILE A 98 -5.95 1.78 -9.40
CA ILE A 98 -6.03 2.20 -8.02
C ILE A 98 -5.97 3.73 -8.00
N THR A 99 -6.93 4.36 -7.33
CA THR A 99 -6.88 5.80 -7.06
C THR A 99 -6.31 6.04 -5.68
N LEU A 100 -5.18 6.73 -5.61
CA LEU A 100 -4.55 7.21 -4.39
C LEU A 100 -4.95 8.67 -4.19
N THR A 101 -5.62 8.97 -3.09
CA THR A 101 -5.90 10.35 -2.67
C THR A 101 -4.60 11.10 -2.30
N PRO A 102 -4.62 12.43 -2.13
CA PRO A 102 -3.44 13.18 -1.69
C PRO A 102 -2.76 12.55 -0.47
N PHE A 103 -1.42 12.47 -0.51
CA PHE A 103 -0.57 11.92 0.56
C PHE A 103 -0.92 10.50 1.03
N ALA A 104 -1.67 9.73 0.24
CA ALA A 104 -2.06 8.38 0.61
C ALA A 104 -0.87 7.42 0.66
N ILE A 105 -0.88 6.56 1.68
CA ILE A 105 0.00 5.40 1.81
C ILE A 105 -0.88 4.15 1.70
N ALA A 106 -0.57 3.30 0.74
CA ALA A 106 -1.31 2.09 0.45
C ALA A 106 -0.42 0.86 0.52
N VAL A 107 -0.90 -0.19 1.18
CA VAL A 107 -0.39 -1.55 1.06
C VAL A 107 -1.38 -2.34 0.22
N VAL A 108 -0.91 -2.89 -0.89
CA VAL A 108 -1.73 -3.69 -1.81
C VAL A 108 -1.30 -5.14 -1.74
N HIS A 109 -2.16 -6.02 -1.23
CA HIS A 109 -2.04 -7.46 -1.32
C HIS A 109 -2.55 -7.93 -2.67
N MET A 110 -1.68 -8.56 -3.46
CA MET A 110 -2.01 -9.06 -4.78
C MET A 110 -2.94 -10.27 -4.68
N SER A 111 -3.74 -10.52 -5.72
CA SER A 111 -4.51 -11.77 -5.77
C SER A 111 -3.59 -12.97 -5.97
N ILE A 112 -3.97 -14.10 -5.38
CA ILE A 112 -3.34 -15.38 -5.66
C ILE A 112 -3.85 -15.81 -7.03
N ALA A 113 -2.96 -15.94 -8.00
CA ALA A 113 -3.33 -16.49 -9.30
C ALA A 113 -3.81 -17.94 -9.09
N LYS A 114 -5.06 -18.23 -9.49
CA LYS A 114 -5.50 -19.62 -9.63
C LYS A 114 -4.70 -20.22 -10.79
N LYS A 115 -3.94 -21.28 -10.52
CA LYS A 115 -3.30 -22.09 -11.56
C LYS A 115 -4.37 -22.76 -12.41
#